data_AF-A0A6J1WN58-F1
#
_entry.id   AF-A0A6J1WN58-F1
#
_cell.length_a   1.000
_cell.length_b   1.000
_cell.length_c   1.000
_cell.angle_alpha   90.00
_cell.angle_beta   90.00
_cell.angle_gamma   90.00
#
_symmetry.space_group_name_H-M   'P 1'
#
loop_
_entity.id
_entity.type
_entity.pdbx_description
1 polymer ?
#
loop_
_entity_poly.entity_id
_entity_poly.type
_entity_poly.pdbx_seq_one_letter_code
_entity_poly.pdbx_strand_id
1 'polypeptide(L)'
;MATRILGRVIVSTIINSFKPIVLNTIENNYRIVCVDNFKYTTVRNYAKTKNKGKEKKPKGKVEINTQMMSELVPVEKLQERCNAAIEKMKDDFAKNLSLRSTTGSIESLPVKFEGKDYELQELAQIVRKNPKTIVINFASFPQAIPDALKAINASGLNLNPQQDGTTLYVPVPKVTKEHREALAKNAKALYIRCRDAVKDVQNDYIKKVKKQTGVSEDLIFNVTKQITAMCDEFQTSAKNIYELKHNELVGK
;
A
#
# COMPACT_ATOMS: atom_id res chain seq x y z
N MET A 1 -3.34 29.83 -55.50
CA MET A 1 -3.02 28.42 -55.13
C MET A 1 -4.25 27.81 -54.48
N ALA A 2 -4.92 26.90 -55.17
CA ALA A 2 -6.07 26.16 -54.64
C ALA A 2 -5.86 24.67 -54.92
N THR A 3 -5.58 23.87 -53.89
CA THR A 3 -5.50 22.42 -54.00
C THR A 3 -6.80 21.79 -53.50
N ARG A 4 -7.45 21.09 -54.44
CA ARG A 4 -8.75 20.45 -54.28
C ARG A 4 -8.66 19.18 -53.43
N ILE A 5 -9.71 19.00 -52.64
CA ILE A 5 -10.11 17.82 -51.88
C ILE A 5 -10.32 16.65 -52.85
N LEU A 6 -9.58 15.56 -52.69
CA LEU A 6 -9.88 14.27 -53.32
C LEU A 6 -10.37 13.29 -52.23
N GLY A 7 -11.70 13.20 -52.12
CA GLY A 7 -12.36 12.12 -51.39
C GLY A 7 -12.15 10.81 -52.14
N ARG A 8 -11.54 9.82 -51.46
CA ARG A 8 -11.37 8.46 -51.97
C ARG A 8 -12.73 7.74 -51.95
N VAL A 9 -13.27 7.49 -53.14
CA VAL A 9 -14.36 6.55 -53.41
C VAL A 9 -13.85 5.14 -53.16
N ILE A 10 -14.47 4.39 -52.25
CA ILE A 10 -14.19 2.96 -52.04
C ILE A 10 -15.28 2.18 -52.77
N VAL A 11 -14.90 1.49 -53.84
CA VAL A 11 -15.78 0.59 -54.61
C VAL A 11 -15.87 -0.75 -53.89
N SER A 12 -17.09 -1.23 -53.65
CA SER A 12 -17.38 -2.52 -53.00
C SER A 12 -16.95 -3.68 -53.90
N THR A 13 -15.98 -4.48 -53.47
CA THR A 13 -15.56 -5.70 -54.17
C THR A 13 -16.48 -6.85 -53.76
N ILE A 14 -17.22 -7.42 -54.73
CA ILE A 14 -18.07 -8.60 -54.52
C ILE A 14 -17.17 -9.84 -54.62
N ILE A 15 -16.84 -10.46 -53.49
CA ILE A 15 -16.17 -11.77 -53.47
C ILE A 15 -17.25 -12.83 -53.33
N ASN A 16 -17.51 -13.51 -54.45
CA ASN A 16 -18.40 -14.65 -54.53
C ASN A 16 -17.67 -15.88 -53.97
N SER A 17 -18.07 -16.39 -52.80
CA SER A 17 -17.59 -17.68 -52.30
C SER A 17 -18.76 -18.51 -51.80
N PHE A 18 -19.14 -19.49 -52.63
CA PHE A 18 -20.02 -20.59 -52.26
C PHE A 18 -19.31 -21.50 -51.27
N LYS A 19 -19.78 -21.55 -50.02
CA LYS A 19 -19.60 -22.73 -49.15
C LYS A 19 -20.88 -22.98 -48.33
N PRO A 20 -21.31 -24.24 -48.20
CA PRO A 20 -22.59 -24.60 -47.57
C PRO A 20 -22.56 -24.42 -46.05
N ILE A 21 -23.74 -24.09 -45.53
CA ILE A 21 -24.05 -23.73 -44.15
C ILE A 21 -24.01 -24.96 -43.25
N VAL A 22 -23.27 -24.90 -42.15
CA VAL A 22 -23.53 -25.72 -40.95
C VAL A 22 -24.29 -24.84 -39.97
N LEU A 23 -25.57 -25.14 -39.76
CA LEU A 23 -26.45 -24.46 -38.82
C LEU A 23 -26.04 -24.84 -37.40
N ASN A 24 -25.56 -23.87 -36.62
CA ASN A 24 -25.96 -23.63 -35.23
C ASN A 24 -25.06 -22.54 -34.66
N THR A 25 -25.64 -21.39 -34.31
CA THR A 25 -25.56 -20.72 -33.00
C THR A 25 -26.36 -19.41 -33.10
N ILE A 26 -27.28 -19.23 -32.15
CA ILE A 26 -28.22 -18.11 -32.02
C ILE A 26 -27.47 -16.90 -31.47
N GLU A 27 -27.45 -15.76 -32.17
CA GLU A 27 -27.24 -14.45 -31.53
C GLU A 27 -27.99 -13.30 -32.28
N ASN A 28 -28.96 -12.74 -31.58
CA ASN A 28 -29.35 -11.32 -31.48
C ASN A 28 -29.68 -10.49 -32.75
N ASN A 29 -30.96 -10.06 -32.81
CA ASN A 29 -31.49 -8.88 -33.51
C ASN A 29 -31.19 -8.70 -35.00
N TYR A 30 -31.60 -9.66 -35.83
CA TYR A 30 -31.75 -9.45 -37.27
C TYR A 30 -33.17 -9.76 -37.73
N ARG A 31 -33.79 -8.82 -38.47
CA ARG A 31 -34.97 -9.12 -39.30
C ARG A 31 -34.47 -9.78 -40.58
N ILE A 32 -34.81 -11.06 -40.77
CA ILE A 32 -34.56 -11.78 -42.01
C ILE A 32 -35.75 -11.52 -42.94
N VAL A 33 -35.53 -10.86 -44.07
CA VAL A 33 -36.51 -10.75 -45.15
C VAL A 33 -36.03 -11.68 -46.27
N CYS A 34 -36.80 -12.74 -46.53
CA CYS A 34 -36.51 -13.69 -47.61
C CYS A 34 -37.21 -13.21 -48.89
N VAL A 35 -36.44 -12.81 -49.89
CA VAL A 35 -36.87 -12.73 -51.30
C VAL A 35 -35.78 -13.40 -52.12
N ASP A 36 -36.16 -14.45 -52.84
CA ASP A 36 -35.40 -15.18 -53.87
C ASP A 36 -33.88 -15.32 -53.65
N ASN A 37 -33.50 -16.45 -53.04
CA ASN A 37 -32.22 -17.15 -53.08
C ASN A 37 -30.89 -16.38 -52.88
N PHE A 38 -30.89 -15.12 -52.47
CA PHE A 38 -29.70 -14.42 -52.00
C PHE A 38 -29.89 -13.91 -50.57
N LYS A 39 -29.23 -14.58 -49.61
CA LYS A 39 -29.18 -14.12 -48.22
C LYS A 39 -28.22 -12.93 -48.11
N TYR A 40 -28.75 -11.71 -48.18
CA TYR A 40 -27.99 -10.49 -47.85
C TYR A 40 -28.01 -10.26 -46.34
N THR A 41 -26.88 -10.45 -45.66
CA THR A 41 -26.72 -10.05 -44.27
C THR A 41 -26.16 -8.63 -44.22
N THR A 42 -26.95 -7.65 -43.81
CA THR A 42 -26.48 -6.26 -43.64
C THR A 42 -25.75 -6.14 -42.31
N VAL A 43 -24.41 -6.21 -42.34
CA VAL A 43 -23.58 -5.97 -41.14
C VAL A 43 -23.30 -4.47 -41.02
N ARG A 44 -23.80 -3.83 -39.94
CA ARG A 44 -23.40 -2.47 -39.59
C ARG A 44 -22.04 -2.51 -38.90
N ASN A 45 -20.97 -2.23 -39.63
CA ASN A 45 -19.65 -2.03 -39.04
C ASN A 45 -19.58 -0.63 -38.41
N TYR A 46 -19.61 -0.54 -37.08
CA TYR A 46 -19.33 0.71 -36.38
C TYR A 46 -17.87 1.10 -36.61
N ALA A 47 -17.63 2.32 -37.08
CA ALA A 47 -16.29 2.87 -37.17
C ALA A 47 -15.71 2.97 -35.75
N LYS A 48 -14.68 2.19 -35.44
CA LYS A 48 -13.88 2.42 -34.22
C LYS A 48 -13.24 3.80 -34.38
N THR A 49 -13.71 4.79 -33.63
CA THR A 49 -12.95 6.02 -33.43
C THR A 49 -11.56 5.61 -32.98
N LYS A 50 -10.54 6.04 -33.73
CA LYS A 50 -9.14 5.88 -33.36
C LYS A 50 -9.02 6.45 -31.95
N ASN A 51 -8.88 5.58 -30.95
CA ASN A 51 -8.56 5.97 -29.58
C ASN A 51 -7.19 6.64 -29.65
N LYS A 52 -7.16 7.94 -29.96
CA LYS A 52 -6.09 8.83 -29.52
C LYS A 52 -6.26 8.91 -28.01
N GLY A 53 -5.88 7.83 -27.32
CA GLY A 53 -5.44 7.96 -25.95
C GLY A 53 -4.39 9.05 -25.99
N LYS A 54 -4.72 10.24 -25.49
CA LYS A 54 -3.70 11.21 -25.15
C LYS A 54 -2.83 10.47 -24.14
N GLU A 55 -1.71 9.92 -24.59
CA GLU A 55 -0.60 9.65 -23.68
C GLU A 55 -0.37 10.98 -22.98
N LYS A 56 -0.79 11.06 -21.72
CA LYS A 56 -0.53 12.23 -20.89
C LYS A 56 0.98 12.30 -20.84
N LYS A 57 1.57 13.24 -21.61
CA LYS A 57 2.99 13.57 -21.51
C LYS A 57 3.33 13.63 -20.02
N PRO A 58 4.43 13.00 -19.57
CA PRO A 58 4.82 13.06 -18.17
C PRO A 58 4.84 14.52 -17.76
N LYS A 59 4.05 14.88 -16.74
CA LYS A 59 4.09 16.23 -16.19
C LYS A 59 5.55 16.46 -15.78
N GLY A 60 6.21 17.47 -16.37
CA GLY A 60 7.58 17.81 -15.99
C GLY A 60 7.66 17.96 -14.47
N LYS A 61 8.72 17.43 -13.86
CA LYS A 61 8.95 17.56 -12.42
C LYS A 61 8.95 19.05 -12.10
N VAL A 62 8.01 19.48 -11.27
CA VAL A 62 7.92 20.88 -10.85
C VAL A 62 9.05 21.09 -9.87
N GLU A 63 9.99 21.98 -10.20
CA GLU A 63 11.04 22.37 -9.27
C GLU A 63 10.41 23.16 -8.11
N ILE A 64 10.65 22.69 -6.89
CA ILE A 64 10.07 23.26 -5.68
C ILE A 64 10.85 24.53 -5.33
N ASN A 65 10.21 25.68 -5.52
CA ASN A 65 10.75 26.97 -5.07
C ASN A 65 10.11 27.36 -3.72
N THR A 66 10.88 27.25 -2.64
CA THR A 66 10.42 27.53 -1.28
C THR A 66 10.20 29.02 -1.03
N GLN A 67 10.97 29.90 -1.67
CA GLN A 67 10.86 31.36 -1.51
C GLN A 67 9.50 31.85 -2.01
N MET A 68 9.08 31.40 -3.21
CA MET A 68 7.76 31.74 -3.75
C MET A 68 6.60 31.27 -2.87
N MET A 69 6.75 30.14 -2.17
CA MET A 69 5.71 29.65 -1.26
C MET A 69 5.67 30.41 0.06
N SER A 70 6.84 30.83 0.57
CA SER A 70 6.94 31.54 1.86
C SER A 70 6.20 32.87 1.90
N GLU A 71 5.97 33.50 0.74
CA GLU A 71 5.24 34.77 0.64
C GLU A 71 3.77 34.63 1.06
N LEU A 72 3.12 33.49 0.77
CA LEU A 72 1.69 33.29 1.03
C LEU A 72 1.40 32.26 2.13
N VAL A 73 2.33 31.33 2.37
CA VAL A 73 2.12 30.20 3.27
C VAL A 73 3.36 29.94 4.14
N PRO A 74 3.21 29.71 5.45
CA PRO A 74 4.31 29.23 6.28
C PRO A 74 4.71 27.80 5.87
N VAL A 75 5.78 27.67 5.09
CA VAL A 75 6.27 26.41 4.53
C VAL A 75 6.73 25.44 5.62
N GLU A 76 7.38 25.94 6.67
CA GLU A 76 7.86 25.14 7.81
C GLU A 76 6.70 24.38 8.47
N LYS A 77 5.59 25.06 8.77
CA LYS A 77 4.39 24.45 9.37
C LYS A 77 3.70 23.45 8.45
N LEU A 78 3.82 23.60 7.13
CA LEU A 78 3.33 22.61 6.18
C LEU A 78 4.19 21.34 6.24
N GLN A 79 5.51 21.50 6.21
CA GLN A 79 6.47 20.39 6.30
C GLN A 79 6.35 19.64 7.62
N GLU A 80 6.27 20.34 8.75
CA GLU A 80 6.08 19.73 10.08
C GLU A 80 4.84 18.85 10.14
N ARG A 81 3.69 19.32 9.62
CA ARG A 81 2.45 18.54 9.61
C ARG A 81 2.54 17.30 8.71
N CYS A 82 3.20 17.42 7.56
CA CYS A 82 3.45 16.28 6.69
C CYS A 82 4.40 15.26 7.34
N ASN A 83 5.47 15.74 8.00
CA ASN A 83 6.41 14.89 8.73
C ASN A 83 5.73 14.17 9.90
N ALA A 84 4.91 14.87 10.69
CA ALA A 84 4.17 14.26 11.79
C ALA A 84 3.25 13.12 11.32
N ALA A 85 2.63 13.25 10.13
CA ALA A 85 1.84 12.16 9.55
C ALA A 85 2.70 10.93 9.20
N ILE A 86 3.91 11.15 8.67
CA ILE A 86 4.86 10.07 8.34
C ILE A 86 5.43 9.43 9.62
N GLU A 87 5.77 10.21 10.63
CA GLU A 87 6.25 9.71 11.93
C GLU A 87 5.20 8.85 12.61
N LYS A 88 3.94 9.32 12.66
CA LYS A 88 2.83 8.52 13.17
C LYS A 88 2.69 7.19 12.42
N MET A 89 2.84 7.19 11.09
CA MET A 89 2.81 5.96 10.30
C MET A 89 3.96 5.02 10.67
N LYS A 90 5.18 5.54 10.89
CA LYS A 90 6.34 4.74 11.32
C LYS A 90 6.11 4.12 12.70
N ASP A 91 5.55 4.87 13.63
CA ASP A 91 5.21 4.37 14.97
C ASP A 91 4.13 3.28 14.91
N ASP A 92 3.10 3.49 14.10
CA ASP A 92 2.04 2.52 13.88
C ASP A 92 2.59 1.23 13.24
N PHE A 93 3.58 1.33 12.35
CA PHE A 93 4.27 0.18 11.77
C PHE A 93 5.11 -0.56 12.82
N ALA A 94 5.84 0.16 13.68
CA ALA A 94 6.65 -0.44 14.73
C ALA A 94 5.79 -1.23 15.73
N LYS A 95 4.62 -0.68 16.11
CA LYS A 95 3.70 -1.30 17.08
C LYS A 95 2.92 -2.48 16.50
N ASN A 96 2.37 -2.33 15.29
CA ASN A 96 1.38 -3.29 14.77
C ASN A 96 1.93 -4.32 13.77
N LEU A 97 3.09 -4.08 13.16
CA LEU A 97 3.59 -4.88 12.03
C LEU A 97 4.88 -5.65 12.33
N SER A 98 5.08 -6.03 13.60
CA SER A 98 6.22 -6.86 13.98
C SER A 98 5.97 -8.33 13.65
N LEU A 99 6.79 -8.89 12.75
CA LEU A 99 6.88 -10.34 12.52
C LEU A 99 7.58 -11.08 13.67
N ARG A 100 8.31 -10.33 14.51
CA ARG A 100 9.24 -10.84 15.54
C ARG A 100 8.68 -10.66 16.96
N SER A 101 7.39 -10.35 17.08
CA SER A 101 6.74 -10.02 18.36
C SER A 101 6.96 -11.08 19.43
N THR A 102 7.14 -12.36 19.06
CA THR A 102 7.36 -13.42 20.05
C THR A 102 8.57 -13.18 20.96
N THR A 103 9.66 -12.56 20.50
CA THR A 103 10.83 -12.33 21.38
C THR A 103 10.58 -11.16 22.34
N GLY A 104 10.13 -10.01 21.84
CA GLY A 104 9.84 -8.85 22.69
C GLY A 104 8.69 -9.09 23.66
N SER A 105 7.66 -9.84 23.24
CA SER A 105 6.54 -10.23 24.14
C SER A 105 6.97 -11.21 25.23
N ILE A 106 8.02 -12.00 25.01
CA ILE A 106 8.60 -12.88 26.05
C ILE A 106 9.46 -12.06 27.01
N GLU A 107 10.22 -11.08 26.50
CA GLU A 107 11.05 -10.18 27.32
C GLU A 107 10.21 -9.39 28.33
N SER A 108 9.10 -8.79 27.90
CA SER A 108 8.19 -7.99 28.74
C SER A 108 7.17 -8.82 29.52
N LEU A 109 7.35 -10.15 29.61
CA LEU A 109 6.38 -11.02 30.27
C LEU A 109 6.50 -10.86 31.80
N PRO A 110 5.41 -10.51 32.52
CA PRO A 110 5.44 -10.44 33.98
C PRO A 110 5.48 -11.84 34.58
N VAL A 111 6.46 -12.08 35.45
CA VAL A 111 6.67 -13.31 36.19
C VAL A 111 6.60 -13.00 37.68
N LYS A 112 5.77 -13.77 38.40
CA LYS A 112 5.70 -13.68 39.85
C LYS A 112 6.82 -14.51 40.46
N PHE A 113 7.80 -13.86 41.06
CA PHE A 113 8.90 -14.53 41.74
C PHE A 113 9.02 -13.99 43.17
N GLU A 114 9.00 -14.88 44.16
CA GLU A 114 9.10 -14.54 45.60
C GLU A 114 8.09 -13.46 46.07
N GLY A 115 6.88 -13.48 45.51
CA GLY A 115 5.79 -12.56 45.89
C GLY A 115 5.87 -11.16 45.27
N LYS A 116 6.82 -10.92 44.36
CA LYS A 116 6.94 -9.70 43.56
C LYS A 116 6.79 -10.02 42.07
N ASP A 117 6.29 -9.06 41.32
CA ASP A 117 6.17 -9.15 39.87
C ASP A 117 7.46 -8.57 39.25
N TYR A 118 8.16 -9.36 38.44
CA TYR A 118 9.34 -8.96 37.68
C TYR A 118 9.13 -9.21 36.19
N GLU A 119 9.87 -8.52 35.34
CA GLU A 119 9.91 -8.88 33.92
C GLU A 119 10.84 -10.06 33.69
N LEU A 120 10.52 -10.93 32.74
CA LEU A 120 11.33 -12.10 32.44
C LEU A 120 12.77 -11.73 32.03
N GLN A 121 12.95 -10.57 31.39
CA GLN A 121 14.26 -10.02 31.04
C GLN A 121 15.15 -9.70 32.27
N GLU A 122 14.55 -9.39 33.42
CA GLU A 122 15.29 -9.09 34.66
C GLU A 122 15.78 -10.37 35.34
N LEU A 123 15.01 -11.45 35.23
CA LEU A 123 15.31 -12.75 35.85
C LEU A 123 16.22 -13.63 34.99
N ALA A 124 16.25 -13.42 33.67
CA ALA A 124 16.96 -14.29 32.74
C ALA A 124 17.48 -13.57 31.49
N GLN A 125 18.55 -14.11 30.91
CA GLN A 125 19.07 -13.64 29.64
C GLN A 125 18.34 -14.33 28.47
N ILE A 126 17.66 -13.55 27.65
CA ILE A 126 16.92 -14.05 26.49
C ILE A 126 17.77 -13.88 25.23
N VAL A 127 18.10 -14.99 24.57
CA VAL A 127 18.93 -15.02 23.36
C VAL A 127 18.25 -15.83 22.26
N ARG A 128 18.18 -15.26 21.07
CA ARG A 128 17.64 -15.98 19.91
C ARG A 128 18.75 -16.81 19.24
N LYS A 129 18.79 -18.12 19.53
CA LYS A 129 19.75 -19.05 18.90
C LYS A 129 19.41 -19.31 17.43
N ASN A 130 18.14 -19.58 17.12
CA ASN A 130 17.66 -19.85 15.78
C ASN A 130 16.35 -19.08 15.52
N PRO A 131 15.95 -18.83 14.25
CA PRO A 131 14.66 -18.21 13.95
C PRO A 131 13.46 -18.95 14.57
N LYS A 132 13.60 -20.27 14.78
CA LYS A 132 12.59 -21.18 15.35
C LYS A 132 12.76 -21.43 16.85
N THR A 133 13.84 -20.97 17.48
CA THR A 133 14.14 -21.35 18.87
C THR A 133 14.74 -20.16 19.63
N ILE A 134 14.07 -19.77 20.71
CA ILE A 134 14.57 -18.81 21.68
C ILE A 134 15.15 -19.59 22.85
N VAL A 135 16.26 -19.11 23.39
CA VAL A 135 16.96 -19.68 24.53
C VAL A 135 16.89 -18.68 25.66
N ILE A 136 16.38 -19.09 26.81
CA ILE A 136 16.27 -18.25 28.01
C ILE A 136 17.19 -18.86 29.06
N ASN A 137 18.22 -18.14 29.45
CA ASN A 137 19.23 -18.60 30.38
C ASN A 137 19.00 -18.01 31.77
N PHE A 138 18.76 -18.87 32.76
CA PHE A 138 18.49 -18.51 34.15
C PHE A 138 19.71 -18.67 35.06
N ALA A 139 20.94 -18.51 34.53
CA ALA A 139 22.18 -18.69 35.28
C ALA A 139 22.22 -17.94 36.64
N SER A 140 21.60 -16.76 36.71
CA SER A 140 21.53 -15.95 37.94
C SER A 140 20.48 -16.42 38.94
N PHE A 141 19.35 -16.95 38.47
CA PHE A 141 18.20 -17.34 39.31
C PHE A 141 17.56 -18.66 38.84
N PRO A 142 18.19 -19.82 39.08
CA PRO A 142 17.64 -21.12 38.67
C PRO A 142 16.28 -21.45 39.32
N GLN A 143 16.03 -20.93 40.52
CA GLN A 143 14.77 -21.09 41.24
C GLN A 143 13.56 -20.40 40.58
N ALA A 144 13.78 -19.44 39.67
CA ALA A 144 12.71 -18.72 38.98
C ALA A 144 12.13 -19.50 37.76
N ILE A 145 12.77 -20.60 37.35
CA ILE A 145 12.37 -21.39 36.17
C ILE A 145 10.92 -21.90 36.25
N PRO A 146 10.42 -22.47 37.37
CA PRO A 146 9.06 -22.99 37.45
C PRO A 146 8.00 -21.89 37.29
N ASP A 147 8.28 -20.70 37.83
CA ASP A 147 7.35 -19.56 37.74
C ASP A 147 7.37 -18.94 36.35
N ALA A 148 8.54 -18.87 35.71
CA ALA A 148 8.66 -18.48 34.31
C ALA A 148 7.93 -19.45 33.37
N LEU A 149 8.01 -20.76 33.59
CA LEU A 149 7.27 -21.77 32.84
C LEU A 149 5.75 -21.56 32.93
N LYS A 150 5.24 -21.32 34.15
CA LYS A 150 3.82 -21.03 34.37
C LYS A 150 3.41 -19.72 33.67
N ALA A 151 4.22 -18.67 33.78
CA ALA A 151 3.95 -17.40 33.14
C ALA A 151 3.91 -17.52 31.61
N ILE A 152 4.86 -18.25 31.00
CA ILE A 152 4.90 -18.47 29.54
C ILE A 152 3.67 -19.24 29.08
N ASN A 153 3.25 -20.28 29.82
CA ASN A 153 2.04 -21.04 29.48
C ASN A 153 0.76 -20.20 29.66
N ALA A 154 0.71 -19.31 30.66
CA ALA A 154 -0.43 -18.43 30.92
C ALA A 154 -0.50 -17.21 29.95
N SER A 155 0.61 -16.85 29.31
CA SER A 155 0.74 -15.66 28.44
C SER A 155 -0.15 -15.67 27.18
N GLY A 156 -0.79 -16.80 26.86
CA GLY A 156 -1.59 -16.96 25.64
C GLY A 156 -0.76 -17.03 24.34
N LEU A 157 0.58 -17.09 24.45
CA LEU A 157 1.48 -17.20 23.29
C LEU A 157 1.48 -18.60 22.66
N ASN A 158 0.86 -19.60 23.28
CA ASN A 158 0.77 -20.99 22.81
C ASN A 158 2.15 -21.59 22.46
N LEU A 159 3.16 -21.29 23.29
CA LEU A 159 4.51 -21.82 23.16
C LEU A 159 4.69 -23.00 24.10
N ASN A 160 5.50 -23.99 23.71
CA ASN A 160 5.80 -25.15 24.54
C ASN A 160 7.28 -25.12 24.98
N PRO A 161 7.62 -24.43 26.08
CA PRO A 161 9.00 -24.32 26.54
C PRO A 161 9.53 -25.66 27.09
N GLN A 162 10.75 -26.03 26.72
CA GLN A 162 11.46 -27.23 27.19
C GLN A 162 12.64 -26.84 28.09
N GLN A 163 12.68 -27.38 29.30
CA GLN A 163 13.78 -27.15 30.25
C GLN A 163 14.96 -28.09 30.00
N ASP A 164 16.17 -27.54 30.07
CA ASP A 164 17.44 -28.25 30.05
C ASP A 164 18.39 -27.62 31.08
N GLY A 165 18.45 -28.21 32.28
CA GLY A 165 19.22 -27.67 33.41
C GLY A 165 18.77 -26.25 33.78
N THR A 166 19.67 -25.28 33.60
CA THR A 166 19.47 -23.85 33.86
C THR A 166 18.96 -23.06 32.65
N THR A 167 18.73 -23.72 31.52
CA THR A 167 18.34 -23.10 30.26
C THR A 167 16.96 -23.57 29.83
N LEU A 168 16.16 -22.67 29.27
CA LEU A 168 14.83 -22.94 28.72
C LEU A 168 14.83 -22.72 27.21
N TYR A 169 14.45 -23.75 26.46
CA TYR A 169 14.29 -23.71 25.01
C TYR A 169 12.84 -23.49 24.65
N VAL A 170 12.55 -22.35 24.02
CA VAL A 170 11.20 -21.99 23.59
C VAL A 170 11.11 -22.13 22.06
N PRO A 171 10.42 -23.17 21.53
CA PRO A 171 10.18 -23.31 20.11
C PRO A 171 9.14 -22.27 19.66
N VAL A 172 9.51 -21.44 18.71
CA VAL A 172 8.64 -20.43 18.11
C VAL A 172 7.97 -21.04 16.88
N PRO A 173 6.63 -21.09 16.81
CA PRO A 173 5.93 -21.57 15.64
C PRO A 173 6.25 -20.69 14.43
N LYS A 174 6.23 -21.30 13.24
CA LYS A 174 6.42 -20.54 12.00
C LYS A 174 5.21 -19.64 11.78
N VAL A 175 5.45 -18.37 11.43
CA VAL A 175 4.39 -17.49 10.92
C VAL A 175 3.81 -18.08 9.62
N THR A 176 2.51 -18.32 9.61
CA THR A 176 1.81 -18.83 8.42
C THR A 176 1.76 -17.77 7.32
N LYS A 177 1.60 -18.22 6.07
CA LYS A 177 1.46 -17.30 4.93
C LYS A 177 0.24 -16.38 5.10
N GLU A 178 -0.87 -16.93 5.59
CA GLU A 178 -2.10 -16.19 5.90
C GLU A 178 -1.86 -15.06 6.89
N HIS A 179 -1.08 -15.31 7.95
CA HIS A 179 -0.74 -14.27 8.94
C HIS A 179 0.12 -13.17 8.33
N ARG A 180 1.11 -13.52 7.49
CA ARG A 180 1.92 -12.52 6.76
C ARG A 180 1.07 -11.67 5.81
N GLU A 181 0.14 -12.30 5.09
CA GLU A 181 -0.80 -11.59 4.21
C GLU A 181 -1.74 -10.66 5.00
N ALA A 182 -2.21 -11.10 6.17
CA ALA A 182 -3.01 -10.25 7.06
C ALA A 182 -2.23 -9.02 7.55
N LEU A 183 -0.98 -9.19 7.97
CA LEU A 183 -0.10 -8.08 8.35
C LEU A 183 0.15 -7.14 7.16
N ALA A 184 0.39 -7.68 5.97
CA ALA A 184 0.58 -6.88 4.76
C ALA A 184 -0.68 -6.05 4.41
N LYS A 185 -1.88 -6.61 4.59
CA LYS A 185 -3.15 -5.88 4.44
C LYS A 185 -3.28 -4.75 5.47
N ASN A 186 -2.92 -5.01 6.73
CA ASN A 186 -2.93 -3.99 7.78
C ASN A 186 -1.94 -2.86 7.47
N ALA A 187 -0.72 -3.19 7.02
CA ALA A 187 0.27 -2.21 6.58
C ALA A 187 -0.27 -1.30 5.48
N LYS A 188 -1.02 -1.87 4.53
CA LYS A 188 -1.66 -1.09 3.46
C LYS A 188 -2.72 -0.13 4.00
N ALA A 189 -3.54 -0.57 4.96
CA ALA A 189 -4.54 0.27 5.59
C ALA A 189 -3.92 1.47 6.32
N LEU A 190 -2.85 1.24 7.08
CA LEU A 190 -2.09 2.28 7.77
C LEU A 190 -1.45 3.28 6.79
N TYR A 191 -0.84 2.80 5.71
CA TYR A 191 -0.33 3.66 4.64
C TYR A 191 -1.43 4.53 4.00
N ILE A 192 -2.62 3.97 3.76
CA ILE A 192 -3.75 4.73 3.21
C ILE A 192 -4.14 5.87 4.14
N ARG A 193 -4.24 5.62 5.46
CA ARG A 193 -4.51 6.67 6.46
C ARG A 193 -3.46 7.78 6.43
N CYS A 194 -2.18 7.44 6.33
CA CYS A 194 -1.10 8.42 6.23
C CYS A 194 -1.22 9.27 4.95
N ARG A 195 -1.46 8.62 3.81
CA ARG A 195 -1.65 9.31 2.52
C ARG A 195 -2.83 10.27 2.58
N ASP A 196 -3.94 9.83 3.16
CA ASP A 196 -5.15 10.64 3.27
C ASP A 196 -4.92 11.82 4.22
N ALA A 197 -4.21 11.63 5.34
CA ALA A 197 -3.80 12.73 6.23
C ALA A 197 -2.91 13.78 5.53
N VAL A 198 -1.96 13.35 4.69
CA VAL A 198 -1.14 14.28 3.89
C VAL A 198 -2.01 15.05 2.89
N LYS A 199 -3.01 14.41 2.27
CA LYS A 199 -3.96 15.08 1.37
C LYS A 199 -4.88 16.06 2.11
N ASP A 200 -5.29 15.74 3.32
CA ASP A 200 -6.11 16.65 4.13
C ASP A 200 -5.32 17.91 4.47
N VAL A 201 -4.05 17.76 4.88
CA VAL A 201 -3.13 18.88 5.07
C VAL A 201 -2.99 19.71 3.79
N GLN A 202 -2.72 19.06 2.65
CA GLN A 202 -2.63 19.73 1.35
C GLN A 202 -3.90 20.55 1.04
N ASN A 203 -5.08 19.95 1.19
CA ASN A 203 -6.36 20.59 0.90
C ASN A 203 -6.61 21.79 1.82
N ASP A 204 -6.24 21.69 3.09
CA ASP A 204 -6.38 22.78 4.06
C ASP A 204 -5.51 23.98 3.69
N TYR A 205 -4.26 23.76 3.29
CA TYR A 205 -3.38 24.83 2.86
C TYR A 205 -3.83 25.45 1.53
N ILE A 206 -4.27 24.64 0.55
CA ILE A 206 -4.82 25.17 -0.71
C ILE A 206 -6.06 26.03 -0.46
N LYS A 207 -6.96 25.61 0.45
CA LYS A 207 -8.12 26.41 0.86
C LYS A 207 -7.71 27.74 1.50
N LYS A 208 -6.64 27.77 2.29
CA LYS A 208 -6.11 29.00 2.90
C LYS A 208 -5.56 29.97 1.85
N VAL A 209 -4.78 29.48 0.88
CA VAL A 209 -4.24 30.32 -0.21
C VAL A 209 -5.38 30.93 -1.02
N LYS A 210 -6.39 30.14 -1.38
CA LYS A 210 -7.55 30.62 -2.15
C LYS A 210 -8.43 31.64 -1.42
N LYS A 211 -8.35 31.71 -0.09
CA LYS A 211 -9.12 32.67 0.73
C LYS A 211 -8.41 34.02 0.90
N GLN A 212 -7.13 34.13 0.54
CA GLN A 212 -6.42 35.39 0.67
C GLN A 212 -6.91 36.39 -0.38
N THR A 213 -7.22 37.60 0.07
CA THR A 213 -7.64 38.71 -0.78
C THR A 213 -6.43 39.59 -1.12
N GLY A 214 -6.44 40.22 -2.30
CA GLY A 214 -5.36 41.13 -2.73
C GLY A 214 -4.15 40.46 -3.39
N VAL A 215 -4.25 39.18 -3.74
CA VAL A 215 -3.19 38.42 -4.41
C VAL A 215 -3.59 38.11 -5.86
N SER A 216 -2.63 38.16 -6.80
CA SER A 216 -2.86 37.79 -8.20
C SER A 216 -3.27 36.31 -8.35
N GLU A 217 -4.23 36.03 -9.23
CA GLU A 217 -4.71 34.67 -9.52
C GLU A 217 -3.60 33.75 -10.04
N ASP A 218 -2.67 34.30 -10.83
CA ASP A 218 -1.51 33.57 -11.35
C ASP A 218 -0.58 33.13 -10.21
N LEU A 219 -0.38 33.98 -9.21
CA LEU A 219 0.45 33.65 -8.04
C LEU A 219 -0.21 32.55 -7.20
N ILE A 220 -1.53 32.64 -6.98
CA ILE A 220 -2.32 31.60 -6.28
C ILE A 220 -2.19 30.26 -7.01
N PHE A 221 -2.31 30.26 -8.35
CA PHE A 221 -2.17 29.05 -9.16
C PHE A 221 -0.76 28.44 -9.04
N ASN A 222 0.28 29.28 -9.14
CA ASN A 222 1.67 28.84 -9.01
C ASN A 222 1.98 28.27 -7.62
N VAL A 223 1.56 28.95 -6.55
CA VAL A 223 1.75 28.46 -5.17
C VAL A 223 0.97 27.16 -4.92
N THR A 224 -0.25 27.04 -5.44
CA THR A 224 -1.04 25.79 -5.35
C THR A 224 -0.31 24.62 -6.01
N LYS A 225 0.33 24.87 -7.17
CA LYS A 225 1.13 23.87 -7.88
C LYS A 225 2.37 23.47 -7.08
N GLN A 226 3.02 24.42 -6.42
CA GLN A 226 4.19 24.17 -5.57
C GLN A 226 3.82 23.38 -4.30
N ILE A 227 2.73 23.72 -3.61
CA ILE A 227 2.22 22.97 -2.45
C ILE A 227 1.93 21.51 -2.85
N THR A 228 1.32 21.32 -4.02
CA THR A 228 1.01 19.99 -4.55
C THR A 228 2.27 19.18 -4.83
N ALA A 229 3.26 19.79 -5.48
CA ALA A 229 4.54 19.13 -5.75
C ALA A 229 5.25 18.70 -4.46
N MET A 230 5.31 19.56 -3.45
CA MET A 230 5.89 19.22 -2.14
C MET A 230 5.13 18.08 -1.44
N CYS A 231 3.80 18.11 -1.43
CA CYS A 231 3.00 17.04 -0.82
C CYS A 231 3.15 15.70 -1.57
N ASP A 232 3.34 15.74 -2.89
CA ASP A 232 3.57 14.53 -3.70
C ASP A 232 4.95 13.89 -3.41
N GLU A 233 5.96 14.68 -3.05
CA GLU A 233 7.25 14.16 -2.56
C GLU A 233 7.09 13.42 -1.22
N PHE A 234 6.34 14.00 -0.27
CA PHE A 234 6.04 13.33 1.00
C PHE A 234 5.23 12.03 0.81
N GLN A 235 4.24 12.03 -0.10
CA GLN A 235 3.50 10.82 -0.46
C GLN A 235 4.43 9.74 -1.07
N THR A 236 5.40 10.15 -1.89
CA THR A 236 6.39 9.24 -2.49
C THR A 236 7.30 8.65 -1.41
N SER A 237 7.78 9.47 -0.48
CA SER A 237 8.56 9.03 0.68
C SER A 237 7.78 8.04 1.55
N ALA A 238 6.51 8.33 1.86
CA ALA A 238 5.63 7.43 2.59
C ALA A 238 5.40 6.10 1.86
N LYS A 239 5.26 6.15 0.53
CA LYS A 239 5.13 4.97 -0.33
C LYS A 239 6.39 4.10 -0.28
N ASN A 240 7.57 4.70 -0.36
CA ASN A 240 8.84 3.97 -0.27
C ASN A 240 8.97 3.24 1.07
N ILE A 241 8.64 3.91 2.18
CA ILE A 241 8.64 3.30 3.52
C ILE A 241 7.66 2.12 3.60
N TYR A 242 6.45 2.30 3.05
CA TYR A 242 5.46 1.23 2.96
C TYR A 242 5.96 0.04 2.13
N GLU A 243 6.58 0.28 0.97
CA GLU A 243 7.08 -0.79 0.09
C GLU A 243 8.20 -1.59 0.74
N LEU A 244 9.14 -0.92 1.42
CA LEU A 244 10.18 -1.58 2.21
C LEU A 244 9.56 -2.50 3.27
N LYS A 245 8.59 -1.98 4.04
CA LYS A 245 7.95 -2.77 5.09
C LYS A 245 7.09 -3.89 4.52
N HIS A 246 6.40 -3.67 3.41
CA HIS A 246 5.60 -4.69 2.74
C HIS A 246 6.47 -5.85 2.22
N ASN A 247 7.63 -5.55 1.62
CA ASN A 247 8.57 -6.57 1.15
C ASN A 247 9.13 -7.39 2.32
N GLU A 248 9.45 -6.75 3.45
CA GLU A 248 9.83 -7.43 4.68
C GLU A 248 8.75 -8.41 5.17
N LEU A 249 7.48 -7.98 5.15
CA LEU A 249 6.34 -8.79 5.60
C LEU A 249 6.06 -10.02 4.72
N VAL A 250 6.12 -9.83 3.40
CA VAL A 250 5.83 -10.89 2.43
C VAL A 250 7.04 -11.82 2.25
N GLY A 251 8.26 -11.31 2.47
CA GLY A 251 9.50 -12.06 2.31
C GLY A 251 9.87 -12.26 0.84
N LYS A 252 9.87 -11.16 0.07
CA LYS A 252 10.43 -11.12 -1.30
C LYS A 252 11.85 -10.59 -1.28
#